data_AF-A0A932M964-F1
#
_entry.id   AF-A0A932M964-F1
#
_cell.length_a   1.000
_cell.length_b   1.000
_cell.length_c   1.000
_cell.angle_alpha   90.00
_cell.angle_beta   90.00
_cell.angle_gamma   90.00
#
_symmetry.space_group_name_H-M   'P 1'
#
loop_
_entity.id
_entity.type
_entity.pdbx_description
1 polymer ?
#
loop_
_entity_poly.entity_id
_entity_poly.type
_entity_poly.pdbx_seq_one_letter_code
_entity_poly.pdbx_strand_id
1 'polypeptide(L)'
;MRQTGIAYLPLHRGKAPAWLFQRMVRLGREIARLTIEEHGPEELLIRISDPYWFQSLGCVLGFDWHSSGVTTTVCGALKEGLKGMERELGLVIAGGKGATSRKTPAEILAAGEKFSLNRDPEELVYLSRLVAKIDNNAIQDGFQLYHHNFFFT
;
A
#
# COMPACT_ATOMS: atom_id res chain seq x y z
N MET A 1 -1.68 1.67 -32.80
CA MET A 1 -2.90 1.53 -31.97
C MET A 1 -3.84 2.70 -32.28
N ARG A 2 -5.15 2.47 -32.32
CA ARG A 2 -6.16 3.53 -32.55
C ARG A 2 -6.47 4.19 -31.20
N GLN A 3 -6.53 5.51 -31.12
CA GLN A 3 -6.84 6.24 -29.88
C GLN A 3 -8.29 5.94 -29.47
N THR A 4 -8.50 5.32 -28.31
CA THR A 4 -9.83 4.91 -27.80
C THR A 4 -10.42 5.90 -26.77
N GLY A 5 -9.63 6.87 -26.30
CA GLY A 5 -10.08 7.88 -25.34
C GLY A 5 -8.94 8.79 -24.87
N ILE A 6 -9.29 9.78 -24.05
CA ILE A 6 -8.37 10.67 -23.36
C ILE A 6 -8.79 10.70 -21.89
N ALA A 7 -7.86 10.40 -20.97
CA ALA A 7 -8.05 10.58 -19.54
C ALA A 7 -7.23 11.79 -19.06
N TYR A 8 -7.88 12.74 -18.38
CA TYR A 8 -7.20 13.87 -17.77
C TYR A 8 -6.94 13.57 -16.30
N LEU A 9 -5.66 13.48 -15.91
CA LEU A 9 -5.22 13.21 -14.55
C LEU A 9 -4.55 14.47 -14.00
N PRO A 10 -5.32 15.39 -13.39
CA PRO A 10 -4.74 16.62 -12.85
C PRO A 10 -3.85 16.30 -11.66
N LEU A 11 -2.79 17.09 -11.50
CA LEU A 11 -1.97 17.03 -10.30
C LEU A 11 -2.71 17.72 -9.14
N HIS A 12 -3.28 16.93 -8.25
CA HIS A 12 -3.88 17.46 -7.02
C HIS A 12 -2.78 17.87 -6.04
N ARG A 13 -2.69 19.18 -5.76
CA ARG A 13 -1.77 19.71 -4.75
C ARG A 13 -2.39 19.62 -3.36
N GLY A 14 -1.57 19.36 -2.35
CA GLY A 14 -1.98 19.33 -0.95
C GLY A 14 -1.97 17.93 -0.34
N LYS A 15 -2.74 17.76 0.72
CA LYS A 15 -2.85 16.51 1.49
C LYS A 15 -4.33 16.18 1.68
N ALA A 16 -4.65 14.90 1.78
CA ALA A 16 -5.99 14.48 2.19
C ALA A 16 -6.36 15.18 3.52
N PRO A 17 -7.54 15.82 3.62
CA PRO A 17 -7.96 16.45 4.86
C PRO A 17 -7.96 15.44 6.01
N ALA A 18 -7.52 15.87 7.20
CA ALA A 18 -7.36 14.96 8.34
C ALA A 18 -8.67 14.23 8.69
N TRP A 19 -9.81 14.92 8.61
CA TRP A 19 -11.13 14.32 8.86
C TRP A 19 -11.48 13.21 7.84
N LEU A 20 -11.09 13.38 6.58
CA LEU A 20 -11.32 12.38 5.53
C LEU A 20 -10.41 11.19 5.77
N PHE A 21 -9.12 11.45 6.00
CA PHE A 21 -8.13 10.41 6.27
C PHE A 21 -8.53 9.54 7.47
N GLN A 22 -9.04 10.15 8.56
CA GLN A 22 -9.54 9.39 9.70
C GLN A 22 -10.73 8.48 9.35
N ARG A 23 -11.60 8.88 8.42
CA ARG A 23 -12.69 8.02 7.91
C ARG A 23 -12.15 6.90 7.01
N MET A 24 -11.18 7.22 6.14
CA MET A 24 -10.49 6.23 5.31
C MET A 24 -9.83 5.15 6.14
N VAL A 25 -9.15 5.53 7.24
CA VAL A 25 -8.50 4.60 8.17
C VAL A 25 -9.51 3.63 8.78
N ARG A 26 -10.65 4.14 9.28
CA ARG A 26 -11.69 3.32 9.89
C ARG A 26 -12.36 2.38 8.88
N LEU A 27 -12.76 2.91 7.72
CA LEU A 27 -13.43 2.11 6.70
C LEU A 27 -12.49 1.10 6.05
N GLY A 28 -11.25 1.51 5.74
CA GLY A 28 -10.23 0.65 5.16
C GLY A 28 -9.84 -0.50 6.07
N ARG A 29 -9.76 -0.27 7.39
CA ARG A 29 -9.61 -1.32 8.40
C ARG A 29 -10.71 -2.37 8.29
N GLU A 30 -11.98 -1.94 8.29
CA GLU A 30 -13.09 -2.90 8.29
C GLU A 30 -13.20 -3.67 6.97
N ILE A 31 -12.96 -3.02 5.83
CA ILE A 31 -12.95 -3.70 4.52
C ILE A 31 -11.84 -4.74 4.46
N ALA A 32 -10.62 -4.38 4.89
CA ALA A 32 -9.50 -5.30 4.93
C ALA A 32 -9.76 -6.45 5.91
N ARG A 33 -10.22 -6.14 7.14
CA ARG A 33 -10.55 -7.15 8.16
C ARG A 33 -11.59 -8.14 7.66
N LEU A 34 -12.71 -7.68 7.12
CA LEU A 34 -13.76 -8.57 6.60
C LEU A 34 -13.26 -9.42 5.42
N THR A 35 -12.44 -8.85 4.53
CA THR A 35 -11.84 -9.62 3.43
C THR A 35 -10.96 -10.75 3.97
N ILE A 36 -10.15 -10.46 4.99
CA ILE A 36 -9.25 -11.45 5.62
C ILE A 36 -10.05 -12.48 6.42
N GLU A 37 -11.07 -12.07 7.18
CA GLU A 37 -11.93 -12.97 7.95
C GLU A 37 -12.68 -13.95 7.03
N GLU A 38 -13.14 -13.52 5.85
CA GLU A 38 -13.90 -14.36 4.92
C GLU A 38 -13.01 -15.22 3.99
N HIS A 39 -11.83 -14.74 3.61
CA HIS A 39 -11.03 -15.35 2.55
C HIS A 39 -9.54 -15.58 2.86
N GLY A 40 -9.05 -15.12 4.02
CA GLY A 40 -7.65 -15.18 4.40
C GLY A 40 -6.80 -13.99 3.93
N PRO A 41 -5.59 -13.82 4.49
CA PRO A 41 -4.73 -12.67 4.19
C PRO A 41 -4.17 -12.66 2.77
N GLU A 42 -3.99 -13.82 2.15
CA GLU A 42 -3.51 -13.95 0.76
C GLU A 42 -4.51 -13.34 -0.24
N GLU A 43 -5.82 -13.48 0.00
CA GLU A 43 -6.84 -12.88 -0.85
C GLU A 43 -6.73 -11.35 -0.85
N LEU A 44 -6.43 -10.73 0.30
CA LEU A 44 -6.23 -9.29 0.34
C LEU A 44 -4.98 -8.87 -0.46
N LEU A 45 -3.90 -9.67 -0.44
CA LEU A 45 -2.72 -9.41 -1.28
C LEU A 45 -3.06 -9.46 -2.77
N ILE A 46 -3.86 -10.45 -3.19
CA ILE A 46 -4.32 -10.58 -4.58
C ILE A 46 -5.14 -9.34 -4.97
N ARG A 47 -6.12 -8.95 -4.15
CA ARG A 47 -7.00 -7.81 -4.40
C ARG A 47 -6.25 -6.47 -4.44
N ILE A 48 -5.33 -6.21 -3.51
CA ILE A 48 -4.54 -4.98 -3.48
C ILE A 48 -3.58 -4.91 -4.68
N SER A 49 -3.13 -6.06 -5.21
CA SER A 49 -2.28 -6.14 -6.40
C SER A 49 -3.05 -5.90 -7.71
N ASP A 50 -4.38 -6.03 -7.71
CA ASP A 50 -5.21 -5.70 -8.86
C ASP A 50 -5.41 -4.16 -8.94
N PRO A 51 -4.96 -3.51 -10.03
CA PRO A 51 -5.01 -2.05 -10.13
C PRO A 51 -6.44 -1.50 -10.18
N TYR A 52 -7.41 -2.25 -10.74
CA TYR A 52 -8.81 -1.82 -10.80
C TYR A 52 -9.48 -1.95 -9.44
N TRP A 53 -9.23 -3.04 -8.72
CA TRP A 53 -9.73 -3.23 -7.37
C TRP A 53 -9.12 -2.19 -6.42
N PHE A 54 -7.81 -1.95 -6.50
CA PHE A 54 -7.14 -0.93 -5.67
C PHE A 54 -7.68 0.48 -5.94
N GLN A 55 -7.88 0.84 -7.20
CA GLN A 55 -8.50 2.12 -7.57
C GLN A 55 -9.94 2.22 -7.05
N SER A 56 -10.71 1.13 -7.17
CA SER A 56 -12.08 1.06 -6.65
C SER A 56 -12.13 1.20 -5.13
N LEU A 57 -11.20 0.56 -4.41
CA LEU A 57 -11.03 0.75 -2.96
C LEU A 57 -10.75 2.23 -2.65
N GLY A 58 -9.84 2.87 -3.38
CA GLY A 58 -9.58 4.31 -3.23
C GLY A 58 -10.84 5.16 -3.35
N CYS A 59 -11.66 4.89 -4.36
CA CYS A 59 -12.96 5.56 -4.54
C CYS A 59 -13.94 5.29 -3.38
N VAL A 60 -14.05 4.03 -2.93
CA VAL A 60 -14.90 3.64 -1.79
C VAL A 60 -14.48 4.34 -0.50
N LEU A 61 -13.17 4.53 -0.30
CA LEU A 61 -12.64 5.28 0.84
C LEU A 61 -12.88 6.81 0.74
N GLY A 62 -13.51 7.27 -0.35
CA GLY A 62 -13.85 8.68 -0.56
C GLY A 62 -12.74 9.49 -1.23
N PHE A 63 -11.80 8.82 -1.90
CA PHE A 63 -10.77 9.47 -2.70
C PHE A 63 -11.21 9.62 -4.15
N ASP A 64 -10.83 10.71 -4.81
CA ASP A 64 -11.23 10.95 -6.19
C ASP A 64 -10.58 9.97 -7.17
N TRP A 65 -11.37 9.48 -8.12
CA TRP A 65 -10.93 8.50 -9.14
C TRP A 65 -9.76 8.96 -10.01
N HIS A 66 -9.59 10.28 -10.17
CA HIS A 66 -8.58 10.90 -11.03
C HIS A 66 -7.39 11.43 -10.23
N SER A 67 -7.34 11.16 -8.92
CA SER A 67 -6.33 11.75 -8.04
C SER A 67 -5.03 10.97 -8.03
N SER A 68 -3.94 11.66 -8.38
CA SER A 68 -2.57 11.14 -8.35
C SER A 68 -2.09 10.71 -6.95
N GLY A 69 -2.82 11.11 -5.89
CA GLY A 69 -2.49 10.78 -4.50
C GLY A 69 -3.04 9.44 -4.00
N VAL A 70 -3.77 8.69 -4.84
CA VAL A 70 -4.55 7.52 -4.42
C VAL A 70 -3.69 6.47 -3.75
N THR A 71 -2.61 6.02 -4.39
CA THR A 71 -1.69 5.02 -3.86
C THR A 71 -1.12 5.44 -2.51
N THR A 72 -0.66 6.68 -2.39
CA THR A 72 -0.07 7.15 -1.12
C THR A 72 -1.07 7.20 0.02
N THR A 73 -2.30 7.64 -0.27
CA THR A 73 -3.30 7.89 0.76
C THR A 73 -3.97 6.61 1.19
N VAL A 74 -4.31 5.74 0.23
CA VAL A 74 -4.92 4.43 0.50
C VAL A 74 -3.94 3.52 1.25
N CYS A 75 -2.69 3.40 0.79
CA CYS A 75 -1.69 2.60 1.51
C CYS A 75 -1.43 3.15 2.93
N GLY A 76 -1.37 4.47 3.08
CA GLY A 76 -1.25 5.10 4.39
C GLY A 76 -2.44 4.83 5.31
N ALA A 77 -3.67 4.89 4.77
CA ALA A 77 -4.89 4.63 5.51
C ALA A 77 -5.00 3.16 5.94
N LEU A 78 -4.65 2.21 5.06
CA LEU A 78 -4.60 0.78 5.38
C LEU A 78 -3.54 0.49 6.44
N LYS A 79 -2.33 1.00 6.28
CA LYS A 79 -1.24 0.79 7.25
C LYS A 79 -1.61 1.33 8.64
N GLU A 80 -2.15 2.54 8.73
CA GLU A 80 -2.60 3.10 10.00
C GLU A 80 -3.83 2.36 10.55
N GLY A 81 -4.73 1.92 9.67
CA GLY A 81 -5.91 1.14 10.00
C GLY A 81 -5.57 -0.19 10.65
N LEU A 82 -4.64 -0.95 10.08
CA LEU A 82 -4.32 -2.30 10.54
C LEU A 82 -3.25 -2.36 11.64
N LYS A 83 -2.71 -1.20 12.04
CA LYS A 83 -1.69 -1.11 13.09
C LYS A 83 -2.16 -1.75 14.39
N GLY A 84 -1.39 -2.70 14.90
CA GLY A 84 -1.68 -3.46 16.11
C GLY A 84 -2.55 -4.70 15.89
N MET A 85 -3.06 -4.93 14.67
CA MET A 85 -3.85 -6.11 14.29
C MET A 85 -3.04 -7.11 13.46
N GLU A 86 -1.75 -6.89 13.28
CA GLU A 86 -0.93 -7.65 12.31
C GLU A 86 -0.90 -9.14 12.63
N ARG A 87 -0.80 -9.50 13.92
CA ARG A 87 -0.80 -10.89 14.39
C ARG A 87 -2.15 -11.58 14.20
N GLU A 88 -3.24 -10.85 14.43
CA GLU A 88 -4.60 -11.36 14.30
C GLU A 88 -4.95 -11.62 12.83
N LEU A 89 -4.54 -10.68 11.97
CA LEU A 89 -4.87 -10.71 10.55
C LEU A 89 -3.86 -11.51 9.72
N GLY A 90 -2.68 -11.85 10.26
CA GLY A 90 -1.62 -12.50 9.51
C GLY A 90 -1.11 -11.65 8.34
N LEU A 91 -1.10 -10.32 8.51
CA LEU A 91 -0.72 -9.37 7.47
C LEU A 91 0.07 -8.21 8.05
N VAL A 92 1.16 -7.84 7.39
CA VAL A 92 2.00 -6.69 7.73
C VAL A 92 2.14 -5.76 6.52
N ILE A 93 2.11 -4.44 6.79
CA ILE A 93 2.37 -3.39 5.80
C ILE A 93 3.59 -2.58 6.22
N ALA A 94 4.71 -2.78 5.53
CA ALA A 94 5.95 -2.04 5.75
C ALA A 94 6.12 -0.89 4.75
N GLY A 95 6.84 0.16 5.14
CA GLY A 95 7.14 1.31 4.28
C GLY A 95 6.13 2.44 4.31
N GLY A 96 6.15 3.28 3.27
CA GLY A 96 5.29 4.43 3.15
C GLY A 96 5.83 5.48 2.17
N LYS A 97 5.47 6.74 2.40
CA LYS A 97 5.90 7.89 1.61
C LYS A 97 7.17 8.55 2.18
N GLY A 98 8.01 9.07 1.30
CA GLY A 98 9.18 9.89 1.63
C GLY A 98 10.16 9.13 2.51
N ALA A 99 10.57 9.72 3.63
CA ALA A 99 11.53 9.08 4.53
C ALA A 99 11.06 7.70 5.05
N THR A 100 9.75 7.45 5.13
CA THR A 100 9.20 6.16 5.58
C THR A 100 9.42 5.04 4.57
N SER A 101 9.51 5.32 3.26
CA SER A 101 9.80 4.29 2.25
C SER A 101 11.14 3.60 2.48
N ARG A 102 12.11 4.34 3.04
CA ARG A 102 13.46 3.83 3.36
C ARG A 102 13.49 2.96 4.62
N LYS A 103 12.42 2.97 5.42
CA LYS A 103 12.31 2.17 6.65
C LYS A 103 11.80 0.75 6.39
N THR A 104 11.30 0.45 5.19
CA THR A 104 10.71 -0.85 4.84
C THR A 104 11.59 -2.04 5.27
N PRO A 105 12.92 -2.07 5.02
CA PRO A 105 13.75 -3.19 5.46
C PRO A 105 13.74 -3.40 6.98
N ALA A 106 13.87 -2.33 7.76
CA ALA A 106 13.89 -2.41 9.21
C ALA A 106 12.53 -2.82 9.79
N GLU A 107 11.44 -2.36 9.17
CA GLU A 107 10.08 -2.74 9.56
C GLU A 107 9.78 -4.23 9.26
N ILE A 108 10.30 -4.78 8.16
CA ILE A 108 10.21 -6.22 7.84
C ILE A 108 10.94 -7.05 8.89
N LEU A 109 12.19 -6.71 9.21
CA LEU A 109 12.98 -7.44 10.21
C LEU A 109 12.31 -7.40 11.60
N ALA A 110 11.83 -6.22 12.02
CA ALA A 110 11.10 -6.07 13.28
C ALA A 110 9.79 -6.88 13.30
N ALA A 111 9.11 -7.02 12.16
CA ALA A 111 7.94 -7.89 12.05
C ALA A 111 8.32 -9.36 12.19
N GLY A 112 9.44 -9.80 11.60
CA GLY A 112 9.97 -11.16 11.73
C GLY A 112 10.38 -11.54 13.15
N GLU A 113 10.85 -10.57 13.95
CA GLU A 113 11.13 -10.79 15.38
C GLU A 113 9.85 -10.92 16.22
N LYS A 114 8.78 -10.22 15.82
CA LYS A 114 7.54 -10.10 16.60
C LYS A 114 6.49 -11.16 16.23
N PHE A 115 6.49 -11.61 14.99
CA PHE A 115 5.46 -12.47 14.41
C PHE A 115 6.09 -13.68 13.73
N SER A 116 5.39 -14.81 13.76
CA SER A 116 5.77 -16.01 13.00
C SER A 116 5.33 -15.84 11.55
N LEU A 117 6.25 -15.34 10.71
CA LEU A 117 6.01 -15.17 9.28
C LEU A 117 6.20 -16.49 8.52
N ASN A 118 5.48 -16.63 7.40
CA ASN A 118 5.62 -17.80 6.52
C ASN A 118 6.91 -17.77 5.68
N ARG A 119 7.61 -16.63 5.64
CA ARG A 119 8.85 -16.43 4.88
C ARG A 119 9.95 -15.87 5.76
N ASP A 120 11.20 -16.14 5.36
CA ASP A 120 12.37 -15.56 5.98
C ASP A 120 12.35 -14.03 5.85
N PRO A 121 12.41 -13.27 6.96
CA PRO A 121 12.48 -11.81 6.94
C PRO A 121 13.62 -11.26 6.05
N GLU A 122 14.77 -11.94 5.98
CA GLU A 122 15.89 -11.50 5.14
C GLU A 122 15.58 -11.67 3.64
N GLU A 123 14.87 -12.73 3.27
CA GLU A 123 14.35 -12.92 1.91
C GLU A 123 13.37 -11.79 1.55
N LEU A 124 12.45 -11.45 2.45
CA LEU A 124 11.51 -10.35 2.26
C LEU A 124 12.21 -8.99 2.13
N VAL A 125 13.26 -8.74 2.91
CA VAL A 125 14.10 -7.53 2.79
C VAL A 125 14.76 -7.47 1.42
N TYR A 126 15.34 -8.59 0.97
CA TYR A 126 15.95 -8.69 -0.36
C TYR A 126 14.93 -8.38 -1.46
N LEU A 127 13.75 -9.01 -1.43
CA LEU A 127 12.67 -8.78 -2.40
C LEU A 127 12.19 -7.33 -2.39
N SER A 128 11.98 -6.74 -1.21
CA SER A 128 11.60 -5.34 -1.06
C SER A 128 12.63 -4.39 -1.71
N ARG A 129 13.93 -4.63 -1.51
CA ARG A 129 15.00 -3.82 -2.11
C ARG A 129 15.08 -4.01 -3.63
N LEU A 130 14.90 -5.24 -4.10
CA LEU A 130 14.91 -5.57 -5.52
C LEU A 130 13.77 -4.85 -6.25
N VAL A 131 12.54 -4.94 -5.75
CA VAL A 131 11.36 -4.28 -6.35
C VAL A 131 11.54 -2.76 -6.32
N ALA A 132 11.95 -2.17 -5.19
CA ALA A 132 12.20 -0.72 -5.12
C ALA A 132 13.28 -0.26 -6.11
N LYS A 133 14.31 -1.09 -6.36
CA LYS A 133 15.33 -0.81 -7.37
C LYS A 133 14.77 -0.90 -8.79
N ILE A 134 13.89 -1.87 -9.07
CA ILE A 134 13.22 -1.99 -10.36
C ILE A 134 12.35 -0.75 -10.59
N ASP A 135 11.49 -0.39 -9.65
CA ASP A 135 10.58 0.77 -9.77
C ASP A 135 11.34 2.07 -9.99
N ASN A 136 12.48 2.26 -9.28
CA ASN A 136 13.31 3.44 -9.44
C ASN A 136 14.02 3.55 -10.79
N ASN A 137 14.30 2.42 -11.46
CA ASN A 137 15.10 2.40 -12.70
C ASN A 137 14.27 2.08 -13.95
N ALA A 138 13.05 1.56 -13.78
CA ALA A 138 12.16 1.23 -14.90
C ALA A 138 11.76 2.48 -15.68
N ILE A 139 11.52 3.59 -14.99
CA ILE A 139 11.22 4.89 -15.58
C ILE A 139 12.46 5.78 -15.45
N GLN A 140 13.15 6.02 -16.57
CA GLN A 140 14.38 6.84 -16.61
C GLN A 140 14.06 8.34 -16.70
N ASP A 141 13.22 8.82 -15.78
CA ASP A 141 12.75 10.22 -15.75
C ASP A 141 13.62 11.15 -14.89
N GLY A 142 14.66 10.61 -14.25
CA GLY A 142 15.57 11.35 -13.37
C GLY A 142 15.02 11.58 -11.96
N PHE A 143 13.84 11.06 -11.64
CA PHE A 143 13.29 11.11 -10.28
C PHE A 143 13.75 9.91 -9.44
N GLN A 144 13.64 10.06 -8.13
CA GLN A 144 13.89 8.98 -7.17
C GLN A 144 12.57 8.46 -6.64
N LEU A 145 12.52 7.17 -6.31
CA LEU A 145 11.34 6.52 -5.77
C LEU A 145 10.92 7.20 -4.46
N TYR A 146 9.79 7.92 -4.52
CA TYR A 146 9.31 8.71 -3.37
C TYR A 146 8.38 7.91 -2.45
N HIS A 147 7.92 6.73 -2.86
CA HIS A 147 6.93 5.93 -2.16
C HIS A 147 7.21 4.44 -2.37
N HIS A 148 7.20 3.68 -1.28
CA HIS A 148 7.38 2.23 -1.30
C HIS A 148 6.59 1.63 -0.16
N ASN A 149 5.57 0.81 -0.45
CA ASN A 149 4.91 -0.03 0.55
C ASN A 149 5.11 -1.49 0.18
N PHE A 150 5.31 -2.33 1.19
CA PHE A 150 5.53 -3.75 1.02
C PHE A 150 4.54 -4.50 1.93
N PHE A 151 3.64 -5.24 1.30
CA PHE A 151 2.60 -6.03 1.97
C PHE A 151 3.04 -7.49 1.99
N PHE A 152 2.94 -8.16 3.14
CA PHE A 152 3.36 -9.54 3.30
C PHE A 152 2.62 -10.24 4.44
N THR A 153 2.61 -11.57 4.39
CA THR A 153 2.01 -12.52 5.36
C THR A 153 3.07 -13.36 6.03
#